data_AF-A0A924JNZ8-F1
#
_entry.id   AF-A0A924JNZ8-F1
#
_cell.length_a   1.000
_cell.length_b   1.000
_cell.length_c   1.000
_cell.angle_alpha   90.00
_cell.angle_beta   90.00
_cell.angle_gamma   90.00
#
_symmetry.space_group_name_H-M   'P 1'
#
loop_
_entity.id
_entity.type
_entity.pdbx_description
1 polymer ?
#
loop_
_entity_poly.entity_id
_entity_poly.type
_entity_poly.pdbx_seq_one_letter_code
_entity_poly.pdbx_strand_id
1 'polypeptide(L)'
;MNYFGGDWTQQKIEIVVDYAKAYLTIMNKYPQFKTLYFDGFAGSGDIFKEDDADIEIIKGTAIRILEINSPKSFDMYYFVEKDESNRNELEKTVTQNFASKKGCYFIVNEDCNNKLLSLTKFLTQNKNFRVLAFVDPYGMSVDWASIQALKGFGIDLWILVPTGMGVNRLLKNDFKISEAWLMKLEKFLGLPRKEILDYFYKETSLSTLFGEEPMVRKEADAIQKAGILYRKRLNDVFEYVSEPFIMKNSTGSIMYHFMMASNNKTAQKIANEVIKPKYK
;
A
#
# COMPACT_ATOMS: atom_id res chain seq x y z
N MET A 1 14.97 15.26 22.10
CA MET A 1 15.61 14.64 20.94
C MET A 1 14.59 14.60 19.81
N ASN A 2 14.87 15.28 18.70
CA ASN A 2 13.97 15.39 17.56
C ASN A 2 14.16 14.16 16.65
N TYR A 3 13.43 13.07 16.90
CA TYR A 3 13.36 11.93 15.97
C TYR A 3 12.46 12.28 14.78
N PHE A 4 12.94 13.14 13.88
CA PHE A 4 12.23 13.45 12.64
C PHE A 4 12.85 12.68 11.47
N GLY A 5 12.16 11.61 11.08
CA GLY A 5 12.38 10.87 9.84
C GLY A 5 13.16 9.57 10.01
N GLY A 6 12.49 8.44 9.85
CA GLY A 6 13.14 7.11 9.83
C GLY A 6 12.29 5.96 10.38
N ASP A 7 11.30 6.27 11.24
CA ASP A 7 10.52 5.26 11.95
C ASP A 7 9.18 4.88 11.27
N TRP A 8 8.91 5.42 10.09
CA TRP A 8 7.67 5.16 9.37
C TRP A 8 7.50 3.69 8.98
N THR A 9 8.61 2.95 8.76
CA THR A 9 8.57 1.52 8.46
C THR A 9 7.97 0.73 9.61
N GLN A 10 8.42 0.99 10.84
CA GLN A 10 7.91 0.31 12.03
C GLN A 10 6.47 0.73 12.32
N GLN A 11 6.16 2.03 12.24
CA GLN A 11 4.80 2.53 12.44
C GLN A 11 3.80 1.91 11.44
N LYS A 12 4.21 1.76 10.17
CA LYS A 12 3.41 1.06 9.16
C LYS A 12 3.13 -0.40 9.55
N ILE A 13 4.16 -1.13 9.99
CA ILE A 13 4.02 -2.52 10.42
C ILE A 13 3.06 -2.62 11.61
N GLU A 14 3.21 -1.76 12.62
CA GLU A 14 2.32 -1.76 13.78
C GLU A 14 0.87 -1.45 13.40
N ILE A 15 0.62 -0.49 12.50
CA ILE A 15 -0.72 -0.20 11.99
C ILE A 15 -1.36 -1.45 11.37
N VAL A 16 -0.63 -2.17 10.51
CA VAL A 16 -1.13 -3.39 9.84
C VAL A 16 -1.38 -4.51 10.84
N VAL A 17 -0.45 -4.71 11.78
CA VAL A 17 -0.55 -5.77 12.80
C VAL A 17 -1.73 -5.51 13.74
N ASP A 18 -1.91 -4.27 14.21
CA ASP A 18 -3.02 -3.92 15.09
C ASP A 18 -4.36 -4.00 14.37
N TYR A 19 -4.41 -3.60 13.10
CA TYR A 19 -5.59 -3.84 12.27
C TYR A 19 -5.89 -5.34 12.13
N ALA A 20 -4.88 -6.16 11.84
CA ALA A 20 -5.04 -7.61 11.68
C ALA A 20 -5.56 -8.29 12.96
N LYS A 21 -5.07 -7.88 14.14
CA LYS A 21 -5.60 -8.37 15.43
C LYS A 21 -7.07 -8.02 15.62
N ALA A 22 -7.46 -6.78 15.31
CA ALA A 22 -8.86 -6.35 15.40
C ALA A 22 -9.75 -7.11 14.39
N TYR A 23 -9.27 -7.26 13.16
CA TYR A 23 -9.91 -8.04 12.11
C TYR A 23 -10.15 -9.49 12.55
N LEU A 24 -9.12 -10.18 13.04
CA LEU A 24 -9.22 -11.57 13.50
C LEU A 24 -10.14 -11.71 14.72
N THR A 25 -10.17 -10.70 15.61
CA THR A 25 -11.11 -10.67 16.74
C THR A 25 -12.57 -10.62 16.29
N ILE A 26 -12.86 -9.84 15.25
CA ILE A 26 -14.20 -9.80 14.65
C ILE A 26 -14.49 -11.12 13.95
N MET A 27 -13.58 -11.59 13.10
CA MET A 27 -13.77 -12.82 12.33
C MET A 27 -13.91 -14.07 13.19
N ASN A 28 -13.34 -14.09 14.40
CA ASN A 28 -13.54 -15.18 15.36
C ASN A 28 -15.01 -15.35 15.78
N LYS A 29 -15.82 -14.29 15.69
CA LYS A 29 -17.27 -14.33 15.99
C LYS A 29 -18.10 -14.82 14.79
N TYR A 30 -17.50 -14.99 13.62
CA TYR A 30 -18.16 -15.40 12.38
C TYR A 30 -17.50 -16.63 11.76
N PRO A 31 -17.65 -17.82 12.38
CA PRO A 31 -16.97 -19.05 11.97
C PRO A 31 -17.36 -19.55 10.57
N GLN A 32 -18.46 -19.06 9.99
CA GLN A 32 -18.87 -19.38 8.62
C GLN A 32 -17.92 -18.82 7.55
N PHE A 33 -17.12 -17.79 7.89
CA PHE A 33 -16.18 -17.19 6.97
C PHE A 33 -14.76 -17.71 7.21
N LYS A 34 -14.05 -17.94 6.11
CA LYS A 34 -12.62 -18.27 6.11
C LYS A 34 -11.81 -17.00 5.91
N THR A 35 -10.70 -16.85 6.63
CA THR A 35 -9.86 -15.65 6.54
C THR A 35 -8.58 -15.93 5.76
N LEU A 36 -8.27 -15.08 4.79
CA LEU A 36 -7.02 -15.13 4.03
C LEU A 36 -6.24 -13.84 4.25
N TYR A 37 -4.97 -13.95 4.65
CA TYR A 37 -4.02 -12.84 4.60
C TYR A 37 -3.29 -12.88 3.25
N PHE A 38 -3.34 -11.80 2.49
CA PHE A 38 -2.64 -11.66 1.22
C PHE A 38 -1.58 -10.58 1.36
N ASP A 39 -0.33 -10.91 1.10
CA ASP A 39 0.78 -9.95 1.04
C ASP A 39 1.30 -9.87 -0.39
N GLY A 40 1.13 -8.70 -1.02
CA GLY A 40 1.54 -8.48 -2.40
C GLY A 40 3.03 -8.25 -2.58
N PHE A 41 3.75 -7.93 -1.50
CA PHE A 41 5.16 -7.53 -1.48
C PHE A 41 5.79 -7.99 -0.16
N ALA A 42 5.91 -9.31 0.03
CA ALA A 42 6.25 -9.88 1.32
C ALA A 42 7.71 -9.63 1.77
N GLY A 43 8.62 -9.34 0.84
CA GLY A 43 10.04 -9.18 1.11
C GLY A 43 10.70 -10.47 1.57
N SER A 44 11.88 -10.35 2.18
CA SER A 44 12.63 -11.47 2.77
C SER A 44 12.10 -11.93 4.14
N GLY A 45 11.17 -11.17 4.74
CA GLY A 45 10.65 -11.40 6.08
C GLY A 45 11.39 -10.64 7.18
N ASP A 46 12.60 -10.16 6.93
CA ASP A 46 13.37 -9.29 7.81
C ASP A 46 13.76 -7.99 7.11
N ILE A 47 13.81 -6.90 7.87
CA ILE A 47 14.21 -5.57 7.40
C ILE A 47 15.48 -5.20 8.14
N PHE A 48 16.57 -5.07 7.41
CA PHE A 48 17.85 -4.60 7.95
C PHE A 48 17.84 -3.07 7.96
N LYS A 49 17.95 -2.47 9.15
CA LYS A 49 18.36 -1.06 9.29
C LYS A 49 19.86 -1.03 9.55
N GLU A 50 20.60 -0.42 8.63
CA GLU A 50 21.99 -0.03 8.89
C GLU A 50 21.96 1.34 9.57
N ASP A 51 22.32 1.38 10.86
CA ASP A 51 22.83 2.60 11.50
C ASP A 51 24.35 2.45 11.66
N ASP A 52 25.09 3.57 11.63
CA ASP A 52 26.57 3.69 11.57
C ASP A 52 27.38 2.86 12.62
N ALA A 53 26.72 2.14 13.53
CA ALA A 53 27.35 1.29 14.56
C ALA A 53 26.69 -0.09 14.78
N ASP A 54 25.44 -0.34 14.36
CA ASP A 54 24.70 -1.59 14.63
C ASP A 54 23.69 -1.93 13.51
N ILE A 55 23.55 -3.21 13.18
CA ILE A 55 22.50 -3.71 12.28
C ILE A 55 21.28 -4.09 13.11
N GLU A 56 20.23 -3.27 13.09
CA GLU A 56 18.94 -3.62 13.71
C GLU A 56 18.11 -4.46 12.73
N ILE A 57 17.77 -5.68 13.14
CA ILE A 57 16.88 -6.57 12.37
C ILE A 57 15.44 -6.35 12.84
N ILE A 58 14.64 -5.69 12.01
CA ILE A 58 13.21 -5.50 12.24
C ILE A 58 12.45 -6.61 11.52
N LYS A 59 11.67 -7.39 12.27
CA LYS A 59 10.77 -8.38 11.67
C LYS A 59 9.78 -7.71 10.72
N GLY A 60 9.74 -8.17 9.48
CA GLY A 60 8.81 -7.71 8.46
C GLY A 60 7.36 -8.07 8.75
N THR A 61 6.44 -7.43 8.02
CA THR A 61 4.99 -7.61 8.18
C THR A 61 4.57 -9.09 8.08
N ALA A 62 5.12 -9.84 7.13
CA ALA A 62 4.79 -11.25 6.93
C ALA A 62 5.02 -12.10 8.19
N ILE A 63 6.18 -11.93 8.83
CA ILE A 63 6.53 -12.65 10.06
C ILE A 63 5.64 -12.20 11.22
N ARG A 64 5.44 -10.90 11.40
CA ARG A 64 4.59 -10.35 12.47
C ARG A 64 3.13 -10.81 12.37
N ILE A 65 2.60 -10.96 11.16
CA ILE A 65 1.26 -11.48 10.91
C ILE A 65 1.17 -12.99 11.20
N LEU A 66 2.21 -13.75 10.87
CA LEU A 66 2.31 -15.18 11.23
C LEU A 66 2.42 -15.40 12.74
N GLU A 67 2.89 -14.42 13.52
CA GLU A 67 2.95 -14.53 14.99
C GLU A 67 1.58 -14.34 15.67
N ILE A 68 0.57 -13.82 14.97
CA ILE A 68 -0.78 -13.65 15.52
C ILE A 68 -1.46 -15.01 15.67
N ASN A 69 -1.68 -15.43 16.92
CA ASN A 69 -2.32 -16.70 17.26
C ASN A 69 -3.59 -16.55 18.12
N SER A 70 -3.88 -15.35 18.61
CA SER A 70 -5.05 -15.06 19.47
C SER A 70 -5.80 -13.83 18.95
N PRO A 71 -7.15 -13.84 18.92
CA PRO A 71 -8.03 -14.94 19.36
C PRO A 71 -8.13 -16.10 18.35
N LYS A 72 -7.69 -15.88 17.10
CA LYS A 72 -7.46 -16.92 16.10
C LYS A 72 -6.33 -16.51 15.15
N SER A 73 -5.76 -17.47 14.43
CA SER A 73 -4.89 -17.24 13.27
C SER A 73 -5.72 -17.03 11.99
N PHE A 74 -5.09 -16.56 10.90
CA PHE A 74 -5.70 -16.67 9.59
C PHE A 74 -5.81 -18.14 9.16
N ASP A 75 -6.90 -18.51 8.49
CA ASP A 75 -7.07 -19.82 7.85
C ASP A 75 -6.08 -20.03 6.68
N MET A 76 -5.68 -18.96 5.98
CA MET A 76 -4.73 -19.01 4.88
C MET A 76 -3.83 -17.77 4.85
N TYR A 77 -2.56 -17.93 4.47
CA TYR A 77 -1.59 -16.87 4.24
C TYR A 77 -1.03 -17.01 2.83
N TYR A 78 -0.99 -15.93 2.06
CA TYR A 78 -0.52 -15.92 0.67
C TYR A 78 0.47 -14.78 0.48
N PHE A 79 1.76 -15.12 0.40
CA PHE A 79 2.87 -14.19 0.30
C PHE A 79 3.40 -14.18 -1.13
N VAL A 80 3.41 -13.00 -1.75
CA VAL A 80 3.95 -12.76 -3.09
C VAL A 80 5.25 -11.97 -2.97
N GLU A 81 6.31 -12.46 -3.58
CA GLU A 81 7.59 -11.75 -3.63
C GLU A 81 8.25 -11.96 -4.99
N LYS A 82 8.53 -10.87 -5.71
CA LYS A 82 9.00 -10.93 -7.10
C LYS A 82 10.48 -11.24 -7.20
N ASP A 83 11.27 -10.84 -6.21
CA ASP A 83 12.69 -11.18 -6.15
C ASP A 83 12.88 -12.62 -5.65
N GLU A 84 13.62 -13.43 -6.41
CA GLU A 84 13.78 -14.84 -6.11
C GLU A 84 14.57 -15.08 -4.82
N SER A 85 15.56 -14.23 -4.54
CA SER A 85 16.41 -14.30 -3.34
C SER A 85 15.58 -14.01 -2.09
N ASN A 86 14.85 -12.88 -2.07
CA ASN A 86 13.97 -12.52 -0.97
C ASN A 86 12.92 -13.60 -0.72
N ARG A 87 12.32 -14.14 -1.78
CA ARG A 87 11.32 -15.20 -1.69
C ARG A 87 11.90 -16.48 -1.08
N ASN A 88 13.11 -16.90 -1.48
CA ASN A 88 13.83 -18.04 -0.88
C ASN A 88 14.07 -17.82 0.63
N GLU A 89 14.50 -16.61 0.99
CA GLU A 89 14.79 -16.25 2.38
C GLU A 89 13.54 -16.29 3.25
N LEU A 90 12.44 -15.69 2.78
CA LEU A 90 11.14 -15.75 3.45
C LEU A 90 10.67 -17.19 3.63
N GLU A 91 10.79 -18.02 2.59
CA GLU A 91 10.39 -19.43 2.65
C GLU A 91 11.20 -20.21 3.69
N LYS A 92 12.51 -20.01 3.74
CA LYS A 92 13.37 -20.59 4.77
C LYS A 92 12.94 -20.15 6.17
N THR A 93 12.76 -18.85 6.40
CA THR A 93 12.37 -18.31 7.70
C THR A 93 11.00 -18.82 8.15
N VAL A 94 10.02 -18.86 7.24
CA VAL A 94 8.65 -19.31 7.56
C VAL A 94 8.62 -20.81 7.83
N THR A 95 9.30 -21.63 7.02
CA THR A 95 9.33 -23.09 7.21
C THR A 95 10.03 -23.50 8.51
N GLN A 96 11.07 -22.77 8.91
CA GLN A 96 11.81 -23.03 10.15
C GLN A 96 11.02 -22.60 11.40
N ASN A 97 10.41 -21.42 11.38
CA ASN A 97 9.84 -20.81 12.58
C ASN A 97 8.34 -21.08 12.78
N PHE A 98 7.61 -21.44 11.71
CA PHE A 98 6.15 -21.61 11.72
C PHE A 98 5.71 -22.98 11.20
N ALA A 99 6.47 -24.03 11.52
CA ALA A 99 6.15 -25.41 11.14
C ALA A 99 4.75 -25.86 11.58
N SER A 100 4.23 -25.32 12.69
CA SER A 100 2.87 -25.58 13.18
C SER A 100 1.76 -25.04 12.26
N LYS A 101 2.09 -24.14 11.33
CA LYS A 101 1.18 -23.55 10.33
C LYS A 101 1.38 -24.14 8.94
N LYS A 102 2.13 -25.24 8.81
CA LYS A 102 2.40 -25.90 7.53
C LYS A 102 1.09 -26.28 6.84
N GLY A 103 1.00 -25.94 5.55
CA GLY A 103 -0.22 -26.14 4.74
C GLY A 103 -1.20 -24.96 4.78
N CYS A 104 -1.00 -23.98 5.67
CA CYS A 104 -1.80 -22.76 5.70
C CYS A 104 -1.14 -21.58 4.99
N TYR A 105 0.17 -21.63 4.71
CA TYR A 105 0.90 -20.57 4.02
C TYR A 105 1.33 -20.99 2.61
N PHE A 106 1.33 -20.02 1.69
CA PHE A 106 1.80 -20.14 0.31
C PHE A 106 2.75 -18.98 0.04
N ILE A 107 3.95 -19.28 -0.46
CA ILE A 107 4.98 -18.30 -0.78
C ILE A 107 5.30 -18.47 -2.27
N VAL A 108 5.13 -17.42 -3.07
CA VAL A 108 5.23 -17.52 -4.54
C VAL A 108 6.13 -16.44 -5.12
N ASN A 109 6.94 -16.81 -6.13
CA ASN A 109 7.80 -15.89 -6.85
C ASN A 109 7.11 -15.31 -8.08
N GLU A 110 6.35 -14.22 -7.92
CA GLU A 110 5.42 -13.74 -8.95
C GLU A 110 5.13 -12.23 -8.86
N ASP A 111 4.49 -11.68 -9.89
CA ASP A 111 4.07 -10.27 -9.89
C ASP A 111 2.76 -10.05 -9.11
N CYS A 112 2.74 -9.04 -8.24
CA CYS A 112 1.58 -8.68 -7.44
C CYS A 112 0.32 -8.44 -8.30
N ASN A 113 0.46 -7.76 -9.45
CA ASN A 113 -0.67 -7.48 -10.34
C ASN A 113 -1.35 -8.77 -10.83
N ASN A 114 -0.54 -9.77 -11.23
CA ASN A 114 -1.03 -11.07 -11.68
C ASN A 114 -1.73 -11.83 -10.54
N LYS A 115 -1.21 -11.73 -9.31
CA LYS A 115 -1.76 -12.43 -8.15
C LYS A 115 -2.99 -11.76 -7.56
N LEU A 116 -3.15 -10.44 -7.67
CA LEU A 116 -4.42 -9.76 -7.37
C LEU A 116 -5.54 -10.25 -8.32
N LEU A 117 -5.25 -10.41 -9.61
CA LEU A 117 -6.21 -11.00 -10.57
C LEU A 117 -6.49 -12.49 -10.29
N SER A 118 -5.49 -13.23 -9.82
CA SER A 118 -5.69 -14.64 -9.44
C SER A 118 -6.53 -14.75 -8.16
N LEU A 119 -6.34 -13.83 -7.22
CA LEU A 119 -7.12 -13.72 -5.99
C LEU A 119 -8.61 -13.48 -6.30
N THR A 120 -8.96 -12.59 -7.23
CA THR A 120 -10.37 -12.33 -7.57
C THR A 120 -11.04 -13.54 -8.22
N LYS A 121 -10.31 -14.28 -9.07
CA LYS A 121 -10.77 -15.57 -9.61
C LYS A 121 -11.04 -16.59 -8.50
N PHE A 122 -10.12 -16.70 -7.55
CA PHE A 122 -10.28 -17.56 -6.37
C PHE A 122 -11.53 -17.17 -5.56
N LEU A 123 -11.72 -15.89 -5.25
CA LEU A 123 -12.85 -15.40 -4.46
C LEU A 123 -14.21 -15.54 -5.17
N THR A 124 -14.21 -15.52 -6.51
CA THR A 124 -15.42 -15.79 -7.30
C THR A 124 -15.97 -17.20 -7.03
N GLN A 125 -15.06 -18.17 -6.89
CA GLN A 125 -15.38 -19.57 -6.59
C GLN A 125 -15.56 -19.82 -5.08
N ASN A 126 -14.95 -18.99 -4.23
CA ASN A 126 -14.89 -19.17 -2.78
C ASN A 126 -15.49 -17.97 -2.01
N LYS A 127 -16.80 -17.74 -2.19
CA LYS A 127 -17.50 -16.53 -1.68
C LYS A 127 -17.51 -16.36 -0.16
N ASN A 128 -17.22 -17.42 0.61
CA ASN A 128 -17.11 -17.39 2.06
C ASN A 128 -15.74 -16.91 2.57
N PHE A 129 -14.78 -16.65 1.68
CA PHE A 129 -13.52 -16.05 2.09
C PHE A 129 -13.65 -14.55 2.35
N ARG A 130 -12.94 -14.08 3.38
CA ARG A 130 -12.71 -12.66 3.67
C ARG A 130 -11.22 -12.41 3.73
N VAL A 131 -10.76 -11.41 2.99
CA VAL A 131 -9.34 -11.18 2.76
C VAL A 131 -8.89 -9.91 3.47
N LEU A 132 -7.78 -10.01 4.19
CA LEU A 132 -6.97 -8.84 4.53
C LEU A 132 -5.79 -8.80 3.56
N ALA A 133 -5.79 -7.82 2.65
CA ALA A 133 -4.75 -7.65 1.65
C ALA A 133 -3.82 -6.49 2.05
N PHE A 134 -2.52 -6.73 1.99
CA PHE A 134 -1.48 -5.73 2.19
C PHE A 134 -0.67 -5.58 0.89
N VAL A 135 -0.64 -4.36 0.35
CA VAL A 135 -0.02 -4.03 -0.93
C VAL A 135 0.96 -2.87 -0.72
N ASP A 136 2.23 -3.21 -0.59
CA ASP A 136 3.32 -2.28 -0.28
C ASP A 136 4.33 -2.18 -1.44
N PRO A 137 3.96 -1.53 -2.56
CA PRO A 137 4.75 -1.59 -3.77
C PRO A 137 6.06 -0.80 -3.69
N TYR A 138 7.10 -1.35 -4.32
CA TYR A 138 8.28 -0.57 -4.70
C TYR A 138 7.94 0.42 -5.82
N GLY A 139 7.77 1.69 -5.44
CA GLY A 139 7.36 2.74 -6.38
C GLY A 139 5.98 2.45 -6.97
N MET A 140 5.75 2.81 -8.23
CA MET A 140 4.44 2.69 -8.89
C MET A 140 4.28 1.32 -9.58
N SER A 141 4.69 0.22 -8.96
CA SER A 141 4.70 -1.10 -9.57
C SER A 141 3.31 -1.76 -9.68
N VAL A 142 2.33 -1.28 -8.92
CA VAL A 142 0.94 -1.77 -8.98
C VAL A 142 0.12 -0.90 -9.91
N ASP A 143 -0.45 -1.52 -10.94
CA ASP A 143 -1.32 -0.85 -11.91
C ASP A 143 -2.74 -0.72 -11.33
N TRP A 144 -3.43 0.37 -11.68
CA TRP A 144 -4.78 0.65 -11.20
C TRP A 144 -5.77 -0.46 -11.55
N ALA A 145 -5.62 -1.07 -12.73
CA ALA A 145 -6.48 -2.17 -13.18
C ALA A 145 -6.50 -3.36 -12.20
N SER A 146 -5.38 -3.64 -11.54
CA SER A 146 -5.26 -4.71 -10.54
C SER A 146 -6.06 -4.38 -9.27
N ILE A 147 -6.03 -3.12 -8.83
CA ILE A 147 -6.83 -2.64 -7.70
C ILE A 147 -8.32 -2.63 -8.07
N GLN A 148 -8.66 -2.16 -9.26
CA GLN A 148 -10.03 -2.10 -9.76
C GLN A 148 -10.68 -3.49 -9.83
N ALA A 149 -9.91 -4.54 -10.13
CA ALA A 149 -10.40 -5.92 -10.16
C ALA A 149 -10.91 -6.42 -8.80
N LEU A 150 -10.50 -5.79 -7.69
CA LEU A 150 -10.94 -6.14 -6.33
C LEU A 150 -12.37 -5.68 -6.01
N LYS A 151 -12.98 -4.87 -6.88
CA LYS A 151 -14.32 -4.31 -6.68
C LYS A 151 -15.36 -5.40 -6.41
N GLY A 152 -16.15 -5.21 -5.37
CA GLY A 152 -17.26 -6.10 -4.99
C GLY A 152 -16.86 -7.37 -4.25
N PHE A 153 -15.57 -7.62 -4.01
CA PHE A 153 -15.13 -8.74 -3.19
C PHE A 153 -15.03 -8.36 -1.70
N GLY A 154 -15.09 -9.37 -0.83
CA GLY A 154 -14.93 -9.22 0.62
C GLY A 154 -13.47 -9.04 1.03
N ILE A 155 -12.88 -7.91 0.64
CA ILE A 155 -11.47 -7.58 0.85
C ILE A 155 -11.36 -6.27 1.63
N ASP A 156 -10.54 -6.28 2.67
CA ASP A 156 -9.98 -5.08 3.29
C ASP A 156 -8.57 -4.90 2.73
N LEU A 157 -8.32 -3.80 2.02
CA LEU A 157 -7.05 -3.51 1.36
C LEU A 157 -6.30 -2.42 2.10
N TRP A 158 -5.09 -2.72 2.55
CA TRP A 158 -4.09 -1.72 2.93
C TRP A 158 -3.12 -1.50 1.78
N ILE A 159 -2.89 -0.24 1.41
CA ILE A 159 -2.03 0.12 0.28
C ILE A 159 -1.09 1.28 0.58
N LEU A 160 0.20 1.12 0.25
CA LEU A 160 1.18 2.20 0.29
C LEU A 160 1.23 2.92 -1.07
N VAL A 161 0.90 4.21 -1.07
CA VAL A 161 0.85 5.03 -2.29
C VAL A 161 2.08 5.95 -2.34
N PRO A 162 3.02 5.76 -3.29
CA PRO A 162 4.24 6.58 -3.45
C PRO A 162 3.94 7.95 -4.08
N THR A 163 3.10 8.74 -3.43
CA THR A 163 2.70 10.08 -3.92
C THR A 163 3.87 11.04 -4.12
N GLY A 164 4.81 11.09 -3.17
CA GLY A 164 6.00 11.95 -3.25
C GLY A 164 7.12 11.32 -4.06
N MET A 165 7.42 10.06 -3.78
CA MET A 165 8.53 9.32 -4.39
C MET A 165 8.26 8.86 -5.83
N GLY A 166 6.99 8.71 -6.20
CA GLY A 166 6.53 8.26 -7.51
C GLY A 166 5.83 9.38 -8.28
N VAL A 167 4.56 9.62 -7.98
CA VAL A 167 3.68 10.51 -8.77
C VAL A 167 4.28 11.91 -8.92
N ASN A 168 4.62 12.55 -7.81
CA ASN A 168 5.16 13.90 -7.79
C ASN A 168 6.52 14.01 -8.48
N ARG A 169 7.34 12.95 -8.46
CA ARG A 169 8.65 12.91 -9.11
C ARG A 169 8.55 12.89 -10.63
N LEU A 170 7.52 12.23 -11.17
CA LEU A 170 7.27 12.18 -12.62
C LEU A 170 6.61 13.46 -13.14
N LEU A 171 5.79 14.12 -12.32
CA LEU A 171 5.20 15.41 -12.63
C LEU A 171 6.26 16.52 -12.49
N LYS A 172 6.99 16.84 -13.57
CA LYS A 172 8.05 17.85 -13.55
C LYS A 172 7.53 19.29 -13.48
N ASN A 173 8.28 20.17 -12.82
CA ASN A 173 7.90 21.58 -12.69
C ASN A 173 7.96 22.35 -14.01
N ASP A 174 8.84 21.95 -14.92
CA ASP A 174 9.04 22.55 -16.24
C ASP A 174 8.10 21.96 -17.32
N PHE A 175 7.16 21.10 -16.91
CA PHE A 175 6.21 20.39 -17.78
C PHE A 175 6.86 19.46 -18.83
N LYS A 176 8.18 19.25 -18.79
CA LYS A 176 8.90 18.34 -19.69
C LYS A 176 8.82 16.90 -19.18
N ILE A 177 7.64 16.30 -19.33
CA ILE A 177 7.37 14.92 -18.92
C ILE A 177 7.58 13.99 -20.13
N SER A 178 8.34 12.92 -19.97
CA SER A 178 8.56 11.93 -21.04
C SER A 178 7.31 11.06 -21.26
N GLU A 179 7.15 10.53 -22.48
CA GLU A 179 6.06 9.60 -22.82
C GLU A 179 6.02 8.37 -21.88
N ALA A 180 7.19 7.81 -21.55
CA ALA A 180 7.29 6.69 -20.63
C ALA A 180 6.73 7.02 -19.23
N TRP A 181 6.97 8.25 -18.75
CA TRP A 181 6.46 8.69 -17.46
C TRP A 181 4.96 8.95 -17.48
N LEU A 182 4.44 9.53 -18.56
CA LEU A 182 3.01 9.72 -18.76
C LEU A 182 2.28 8.38 -18.78
N MET A 183 2.75 7.41 -19.57
CA MET A 183 2.18 6.06 -19.59
C MET A 183 2.21 5.41 -18.20
N LYS A 184 3.28 5.63 -17.42
CA LYS A 184 3.39 5.09 -16.06
C LYS A 184 2.38 5.73 -15.11
N LEU A 185 2.15 7.04 -15.20
CA LEU A 185 1.13 7.76 -14.44
C LEU A 185 -0.28 7.28 -14.83
N GLU A 186 -0.56 7.11 -16.12
CA GLU A 186 -1.84 6.61 -16.63
C GLU A 186 -2.16 5.21 -16.09
N LYS A 187 -1.18 4.29 -16.13
CA LYS A 187 -1.35 2.94 -15.57
C LYS A 187 -1.54 2.96 -14.06
N PHE A 188 -0.78 3.77 -13.33
CA PHE A 188 -0.81 3.82 -11.87
C PHE A 188 -2.09 4.47 -11.32
N LEU A 189 -2.57 5.55 -11.94
CA LEU A 189 -3.77 6.28 -11.52
C LEU A 189 -5.06 5.72 -12.17
N GLY A 190 -4.91 5.01 -13.29
CA GLY A 190 -6.01 4.53 -14.13
C GLY A 190 -6.82 5.66 -14.77
N LEU A 191 -6.19 6.80 -15.02
CA LEU A 191 -6.81 8.00 -15.59
C LEU A 191 -6.17 8.34 -16.93
N PRO A 192 -6.92 8.89 -17.89
CA PRO A 192 -6.36 9.42 -19.12
C PRO A 192 -5.36 10.54 -18.83
N ARG A 193 -4.31 10.64 -19.65
CA ARG A 193 -3.29 11.70 -19.57
C ARG A 193 -3.88 13.10 -19.37
N LYS A 194 -4.91 13.45 -20.14
CA LYS A 194 -5.52 14.78 -20.07
C LYS A 194 -6.04 15.09 -18.67
N GLU A 195 -6.80 14.18 -18.07
CA GLU A 195 -7.33 14.36 -16.71
C GLU A 195 -6.23 14.48 -15.66
N ILE A 196 -5.12 13.74 -15.82
CA ILE A 196 -3.95 13.83 -14.94
C ILE A 196 -3.31 15.23 -15.06
N LEU A 197 -3.05 15.69 -16.28
CA LEU A 197 -2.38 16.97 -16.50
C LEU A 197 -3.27 18.14 -16.04
N ASP A 198 -4.56 18.13 -16.37
CA ASP A 198 -5.53 19.16 -15.95
C ASP A 198 -5.66 19.24 -14.42
N TYR A 199 -5.45 18.13 -13.71
CA TYR A 199 -5.51 18.09 -12.25
C TYR A 199 -4.24 18.64 -11.57
N PHE A 200 -3.07 18.46 -12.20
CA PHE A 200 -1.77 18.80 -11.60
C PHE A 200 -1.09 20.05 -12.18
N TYR A 201 -1.61 20.60 -13.27
CA TYR A 201 -1.04 21.78 -13.93
C TYR A 201 -2.11 22.83 -14.18
N LYS A 202 -1.69 24.09 -14.16
CA LYS A 202 -2.50 25.23 -14.58
C LYS A 202 -1.74 26.05 -15.60
N GLU A 203 -2.48 26.56 -16.57
CA GLU A 203 -2.01 27.63 -17.43
C GLU A 203 -1.99 28.93 -16.62
N THR A 204 -0.88 29.65 -16.71
CA THR A 204 -0.66 30.98 -16.13
C THR A 204 0.04 31.84 -17.17
N SER A 205 0.05 33.17 -16.99
CA SER A 205 0.98 34.04 -17.71
C SER A 205 2.17 34.39 -16.83
N LEU A 206 3.35 34.48 -17.44
CA LEU A 206 4.55 35.06 -16.84
C LEU A 206 4.75 36.45 -17.45
N SER A 207 4.70 37.50 -16.64
CA SER A 207 5.03 38.85 -17.09
C SER A 207 6.55 38.97 -17.24
N THR A 208 7.03 39.09 -18.47
CA THR A 208 8.43 39.34 -18.82
C THR A 208 8.63 40.81 -19.21
N LEU A 209 9.89 41.23 -19.42
CA LEU A 209 10.21 42.56 -19.95
C LEU A 209 9.61 42.82 -21.35
N PHE A 210 9.12 41.78 -22.03
CA PHE A 210 8.59 41.83 -23.39
C PHE A 210 7.08 41.53 -23.49
N GLY A 211 6.39 41.38 -22.36
CA GLY A 211 4.95 41.12 -22.31
C GLY A 211 4.58 39.89 -21.48
N GLU A 212 3.32 39.46 -21.57
CA GLU A 212 2.85 38.24 -20.92
C GLU A 212 3.07 37.02 -21.83
N GLU A 213 3.85 36.05 -21.35
CA GLU A 213 4.07 34.78 -22.04
C GLU A 213 3.27 33.66 -21.36
N PRO A 214 2.58 32.78 -22.12
CA PRO A 214 1.87 31.65 -21.54
C PRO A 214 2.87 30.64 -20.96
N MET A 215 2.62 30.22 -19.72
CA MET A 215 3.43 29.24 -19.00
C MET A 215 2.51 28.20 -18.36
N VAL A 216 2.94 26.93 -18.40
CA VAL A 216 2.29 25.86 -17.65
C VAL A 216 3.03 25.69 -16.32
N ARG A 217 2.31 25.79 -15.21
CA ARG A 217 2.88 25.64 -13.88
C ARG A 217 2.25 24.47 -13.15
N LYS A 218 3.09 23.66 -12.53
CA LYS A 218 2.64 22.61 -11.61
C LYS A 218 1.96 23.22 -10.40
N GLU A 219 0.81 22.66 -10.06
CA GLU A 219 0.00 23.03 -8.93
C GLU A 219 0.76 22.94 -7.60
N ALA A 220 0.44 23.85 -6.68
CA ALA A 220 0.92 23.77 -5.30
C ALA A 220 0.37 22.49 -4.64
N ASP A 221 1.11 21.98 -3.66
CA ASP A 221 0.75 20.79 -2.87
C ASP A 221 0.42 19.56 -3.73
N ALA A 222 1.10 19.40 -4.87
CA ALA A 222 0.86 18.30 -5.80
C ALA A 222 0.96 16.91 -5.15
N ILE A 223 1.80 16.75 -4.10
CA ILE A 223 1.90 15.48 -3.37
C ILE A 223 0.61 15.18 -2.60
N GLN A 224 0.07 16.18 -1.90
CA GLN A 224 -1.20 16.09 -1.16
C GLN A 224 -2.36 15.88 -2.12
N LYS A 225 -2.39 16.62 -3.23
CA LYS A 225 -3.36 16.42 -4.32
C LYS A 225 -3.32 15.00 -4.88
N ALA A 226 -2.13 14.41 -5.06
CA ALA A 226 -2.00 13.02 -5.49
C ALA A 226 -2.59 12.03 -4.45
N GLY A 227 -2.38 12.29 -3.16
CA GLY A 227 -3.00 11.51 -2.09
C GLY A 227 -4.54 11.59 -2.09
N ILE A 228 -5.08 12.80 -2.24
CA ILE A 228 -6.53 13.04 -2.35
C ILE A 228 -7.11 12.35 -3.59
N LEU A 229 -6.44 12.49 -4.74
CA LEU A 229 -6.85 11.85 -5.98
C LEU A 229 -6.87 10.33 -5.83
N TYR A 230 -5.80 9.72 -5.33
CA TYR A 230 -5.73 8.27 -5.17
C TYR A 230 -6.78 7.76 -4.17
N ARG A 231 -7.03 8.49 -3.08
CA ARG A 231 -8.10 8.18 -2.14
C ARG A 231 -9.48 8.23 -2.80
N LYS A 232 -9.75 9.25 -3.63
CA LYS A 232 -10.99 9.34 -4.41
C LYS A 232 -11.14 8.13 -5.34
N ARG A 233 -10.06 7.76 -6.03
CA ARG A 233 -10.03 6.58 -6.91
C ARG A 233 -10.32 5.30 -6.16
N LEU A 234 -9.79 5.11 -4.95
CA LEU A 234 -10.11 3.95 -4.10
C LEU A 234 -11.60 3.88 -3.76
N ASN A 235 -12.29 5.03 -3.61
CA ASN A 235 -13.74 5.06 -3.41
C ASN A 235 -14.55 4.66 -4.65
N ASP A 236 -13.96 4.65 -5.86
CA ASP A 236 -14.61 4.09 -7.05
C ASP A 236 -14.68 2.54 -6.99
N VAL A 237 -13.84 1.93 -6.15
CA VAL A 237 -13.66 0.47 -5.99
C VAL A 237 -14.26 -0.04 -4.69
N PHE A 238 -14.09 0.69 -3.59
CA PHE A 238 -14.53 0.34 -2.24
C PHE A 238 -15.48 1.41 -1.68
N GLU A 239 -16.45 1.01 -0.87
CA GLU A 239 -17.42 1.96 -0.29
C GLU A 239 -16.80 2.91 0.74
N TYR A 240 -15.76 2.47 1.46
CA TYR A 240 -15.13 3.24 2.52
C TYR A 240 -13.60 3.25 2.39
N VAL A 241 -12.99 4.43 2.53
CA VAL A 241 -11.54 4.60 2.55
C VAL A 241 -11.13 5.40 3.78
N SER A 242 -10.12 4.92 4.52
CA SER A 242 -9.59 5.58 5.72
C SER A 242 -9.01 6.96 5.40
N GLU A 243 -8.75 7.74 6.45
CA GLU A 243 -7.80 8.84 6.35
C GLU A 243 -6.39 8.28 6.09
N PRO A 244 -5.53 8.99 5.35
CA PRO A 244 -4.17 8.52 5.11
C PRO A 244 -3.27 8.72 6.33
N PHE A 245 -2.45 7.71 6.61
CA PHE A 245 -1.22 7.88 7.37
C PHE A 245 -0.13 8.45 6.45
N ILE A 246 0.32 9.67 6.73
CA ILE A 246 1.27 10.40 5.88
C ILE A 246 2.70 10.14 6.37
N MET A 247 3.53 9.56 5.51
CA MET A 247 4.94 9.32 5.80
C MET A 247 5.80 10.40 5.19
N LYS A 248 6.69 11.00 6.01
CA LYS A 248 7.59 12.08 5.61
C LYS A 248 9.05 11.66 5.76
N ASN A 249 9.91 12.23 4.92
CA ASN A 249 11.36 12.10 5.08
C ASN A 249 11.89 13.00 6.22
N SER A 250 13.20 12.96 6.46
CA SER A 250 13.88 13.81 7.46
C SER A 250 13.75 15.32 7.18
N THR A 251 13.52 15.72 5.93
CA THR A 251 13.28 17.13 5.56
C THR A 251 11.81 17.55 5.67
N GLY A 252 10.92 16.67 6.15
CA GLY A 252 9.50 16.95 6.31
C GLY A 252 8.67 16.85 5.02
N SER A 253 9.28 16.46 3.89
CA SER A 253 8.59 16.24 2.62
C SER A 253 7.82 14.93 2.64
N ILE A 254 6.58 14.94 2.15
CA ILE A 254 5.74 13.74 2.07
C ILE A 254 6.33 12.78 1.04
N MET A 255 6.53 11.53 1.45
CA MET A 255 6.98 10.44 0.58
C MET A 255 5.81 9.56 0.15
N TYR A 256 4.98 9.15 1.12
CA TYR A 256 3.93 8.16 0.92
C TYR A 256 2.64 8.57 1.63
N HIS A 257 1.52 8.14 1.07
CA HIS A 257 0.25 8.06 1.78
C HIS A 257 -0.11 6.59 1.94
N PHE A 258 -0.30 6.14 3.19
CA PHE A 258 -0.71 4.78 3.52
C PHE A 258 -2.17 4.78 3.97
N MET A 259 -3.01 3.98 3.33
CA MET A 259 -4.46 4.05 3.51
C MET A 259 -5.11 2.67 3.41
N MET A 260 -6.26 2.52 4.07
CA MET A 260 -7.09 1.31 4.03
C MET A 260 -8.36 1.58 3.21
N ALA A 261 -8.76 0.64 2.37
CA ALA A 261 -10.03 0.64 1.64
C ALA A 261 -10.82 -0.66 1.90
N SER A 262 -12.12 -0.54 2.17
CA SER A 262 -13.00 -1.67 2.49
C SER A 262 -14.45 -1.37 2.11
N ASN A 263 -15.25 -2.41 1.95
CA ASN A 263 -16.71 -2.33 1.80
C ASN A 263 -17.45 -2.39 3.16
N ASN A 264 -16.72 -2.22 4.27
CA ASN A 264 -17.28 -2.26 5.61
C ASN A 264 -16.95 -0.98 6.41
N LYS A 265 -17.98 -0.30 6.90
CA LYS A 265 -17.81 0.93 7.69
C LYS A 265 -17.06 0.72 9.00
N THR A 266 -17.25 -0.43 9.66
CA THR A 266 -16.54 -0.79 10.89
C THR A 266 -15.05 -0.97 10.62
N ALA A 267 -14.69 -1.59 9.49
CA ALA A 267 -13.31 -1.71 9.04
C ALA A 267 -12.66 -0.31 8.91
N GLN A 268 -13.31 0.62 8.22
CA GLN A 268 -12.80 2.00 8.07
C GLN A 268 -12.62 2.69 9.42
N LYS A 269 -13.57 2.52 10.35
CA LYS A 269 -13.48 3.09 11.69
C LYS A 269 -12.25 2.56 12.44
N ILE A 270 -12.04 1.25 12.43
CA ILE A 270 -10.87 0.62 13.06
C ILE A 270 -9.58 1.09 12.40
N ALA A 271 -9.51 1.15 11.07
CA ALA A 271 -8.35 1.66 10.35
C ALA A 271 -8.00 3.09 10.78
N ASN A 272 -9.00 3.97 10.89
CA ASN A 272 -8.81 5.33 11.38
C ASN A 272 -8.39 5.41 12.85
N GLU A 273 -8.72 4.41 13.67
CA GLU A 273 -8.27 4.31 15.06
C GLU A 273 -6.80 3.85 15.13
N VAL A 274 -6.41 2.83 14.36
CA VAL A 274 -5.02 2.33 14.35
C VAL A 274 -4.05 3.27 13.65
N ILE A 275 -4.49 4.05 12.65
CA ILE A 275 -3.70 5.11 11.97
C ILE A 275 -3.37 6.28 12.89
N LYS A 276 -4.03 6.40 14.04
CA LYS A 276 -3.73 7.41 15.06
C LYS A 276 -2.83 6.85 16.17
N PRO A 277 -1.69 6.16 15.90
CA PRO A 277 -1.00 5.51 16.99
C PRO A 277 -0.43 6.53 17.98
N LYS A 278 -0.36 6.06 19.23
CA LYS A 278 0.03 6.70 20.49
C LYS A 278 1.54 7.03 20.53
N TYR A 279 2.05 7.82 19.60
CA TYR A 279 3.42 8.32 19.65
C TYR A 279 3.39 9.83 19.42
N LYS A 280 3.30 10.55 20.55
CA LYS A 280 3.68 11.95 20.66
C LYS A 280 5.18 12.05 20.92
#